data_AF-A0A2S9GAP5-F1
#
_entry.id   AF-A0A2S9GAP5-F1
#
_cell.length_a   1.000
_cell.length_b   1.000
_cell.length_c   1.000
_cell.angle_alpha   90.00
_cell.angle_beta   90.00
_cell.angle_gamma   90.00
#
_symmetry.space_group_name_H-M   'P 1'
#
loop_
_entity.id
_entity.type
_entity.pdbx_description
1 polymer ?
#
loop_
_entity_poly.entity_id
_entity_poly.type
_entity_poly.pdbx_seq_one_letter_code
_entity_poly.pdbx_strand_id
1 'polypeptide(L)'
;ETVIVVEPSPQRRALAESLGARAALDPGEDPVRAICELTGGGADYALDTTGRPAVLADAVSALAVGGAAVAVGLGAGVPQIDLR
;
A
#
# COMPACT_ATOMS: atom_id res chain seq x y z
N GLU A 1 9.55 12.61 5.74
CA GLU A 1 8.88 11.69 4.80
C GLU A 1 7.65 11.10 5.47
N THR A 2 6.62 10.78 4.71
CA THR A 2 5.37 10.20 5.21
C THR A 2 5.34 8.71 4.86
N VAL A 3 5.20 7.85 5.86
CA VAL A 3 5.07 6.40 5.66
C VAL A 3 3.67 5.97 6.05
N ILE A 4 2.99 5.25 5.16
CA ILE A 4 1.68 4.63 5.39
C ILE A 4 1.86 3.12 5.23
N VAL A 5 1.32 2.34 6.16
CA VAL A 5 1.41 0.88 6.16
C VAL A 5 0.02 0.28 5.99
N VAL A 6 -0.12 -0.75 5.16
CA VAL A 6 -1.36 -1.55 5.06
C VAL A 6 -1.06 -2.92 5.64
N GLU A 7 -1.75 -3.33 6.70
CA GLU A 7 -1.43 -4.56 7.42
C GLU A 7 -2.68 -5.17 8.10
N PRO A 8 -3.03 -6.44 7.82
CA PRO A 8 -4.21 -7.08 8.38
C PRO A 8 -4.13 -7.34 9.90
N SER A 9 -2.94 -7.52 10.49
CA SER A 9 -2.82 -7.73 11.93
C SER A 9 -2.92 -6.41 12.70
N PRO A 10 -3.91 -6.24 13.60
CA PRO A 10 -4.02 -5.04 14.42
C PRO A 10 -2.77 -4.79 15.29
N GLN A 11 -2.13 -5.86 15.77
CA GLN A 11 -0.90 -5.76 16.57
C GLN A 11 0.27 -5.22 15.73
N ARG A 12 0.40 -5.65 14.47
CA ARG A 12 1.45 -5.16 13.58
C ARG A 12 1.17 -3.74 13.08
N ARG A 13 -0.10 -3.34 12.93
CA ARG A 13 -0.47 -1.93 12.69
C ARG A 13 -0.01 -1.03 13.83
N ALA A 14 -0.34 -1.40 15.08
CA ALA A 14 0.12 -0.65 16.25
C ALA A 14 1.66 -0.59 16.34
N LEU A 15 2.35 -1.68 15.99
CA LEU A 15 3.81 -1.68 15.90
C LEU A 15 4.31 -0.69 14.83
N ALA A 16 3.73 -0.68 13.62
CA ALA A 16 4.12 0.24 12.56
C ALA A 16 3.98 1.71 12.99
N GLU A 17 2.87 2.06 13.67
CA GLU A 17 2.67 3.39 14.23
C GLU A 17 3.72 3.73 15.29
N SER A 18 4.03 2.79 16.19
CA SER A 18 5.08 2.98 17.21
C SER A 18 6.48 3.17 16.63
N LEU A 19 6.72 2.66 15.41
CA LEU A 19 7.95 2.83 14.65
C LEU A 19 7.98 4.10 13.79
N GLY A 20 6.91 4.90 13.80
CA GLY A 20 6.83 6.20 13.13
C GLY A 20 6.04 6.23 11.83
N ALA A 21 5.27 5.18 11.50
CA ALA A 21 4.29 5.28 10.42
C ALA A 21 3.26 6.38 10.75
N ARG A 22 2.95 7.23 9.76
CA ARG A 22 1.92 8.27 9.89
C ARG A 22 0.54 7.66 10.06
N ALA A 23 0.29 6.54 9.38
CA ALA A 23 -0.95 5.78 9.45
C ALA A 23 -0.67 4.29 9.21
N ALA A 24 -1.39 3.43 9.91
CA ALA A 24 -1.46 2.00 9.63
C ALA A 24 -2.91 1.59 9.35
N LEU A 25 -3.18 1.13 8.13
CA LEU A 25 -4.52 0.89 7.58
C LEU A 25 -4.87 -0.60 7.60
N ASP A 26 -6.14 -0.89 7.87
CA ASP A 26 -6.70 -2.23 7.69
C ASP A 26 -7.00 -2.46 6.20
N PRO A 27 -6.50 -3.54 5.56
CA PRO A 27 -6.83 -3.85 4.17
C PRO A 27 -8.33 -4.13 3.93
N GLY A 28 -9.14 -4.35 4.98
CA GLY A 28 -10.59 -4.50 4.87
C GLY A 28 -11.37 -3.20 4.64
N GLU A 29 -10.72 -2.03 4.74
CA GLU A 29 -11.37 -0.70 4.75
C GLU A 29 -10.90 0.21 3.60
N ASP A 30 -10.84 -0.31 2.37
CA ASP A 30 -10.41 0.42 1.15
C ASP A 30 -9.12 1.25 1.34
N PRO A 31 -7.96 0.58 1.46
CA PRO A 31 -6.70 1.23 1.72
C PRO A 31 -6.27 2.18 0.59
N VAL A 32 -6.66 1.91 -0.67
CA VAL A 32 -6.29 2.74 -1.83
C VAL A 32 -6.87 4.14 -1.67
N ARG A 33 -8.17 4.22 -1.39
CA ARG A 33 -8.84 5.50 -1.17
C ARG A 33 -8.22 6.26 0.00
N ALA A 34 -8.00 5.58 1.14
CA ALA A 34 -7.41 6.20 2.32
C ALA A 34 -5.98 6.74 2.05
N ILE A 35 -5.15 6.01 1.29
CA ILE A 35 -3.83 6.47 0.88
C ILE A 35 -3.94 7.73 0.02
N CYS A 36 -4.82 7.74 -0.98
CA CYS A 36 -5.02 8.92 -1.84
C CYS A 36 -5.46 10.15 -1.05
N GLU A 37 -6.38 9.99 -0.09
CA GLU A 37 -6.83 11.07 0.80
C GLU A 37 -5.69 11.59 1.70
N LEU A 38 -4.87 10.70 2.27
CA LEU A 38 -3.75 11.07 3.15
C LEU A 38 -2.56 11.71 2.43
N THR A 39 -2.40 11.41 1.14
CA THR A 39 -1.28 11.89 0.31
C THR A 39 -1.65 13.05 -0.61
N GLY A 40 -2.95 13.33 -0.78
CA GLY A 40 -3.44 14.39 -1.66
C GLY A 40 -3.45 14.01 -3.14
N GLY A 41 -3.50 12.71 -3.47
CA GLY A 41 -3.57 12.24 -4.86
C GLY A 41 -2.84 10.91 -5.15
N GLY A 42 -2.19 10.30 -4.16
CA GLY A 42 -1.48 9.03 -4.29
C GLY A 42 -0.06 9.10 -3.74
N ALA A 43 0.54 7.95 -3.46
CA ALA A 43 1.90 7.85 -2.96
C ALA A 43 2.94 8.01 -4.09
N ASP A 44 4.09 8.61 -3.79
CA ASP A 44 5.23 8.65 -4.72
C ASP A 44 5.83 7.26 -4.94
N TYR A 45 5.80 6.43 -3.88
CA TYR A 45 6.37 5.09 -3.87
C TYR A 45 5.45 4.12 -3.12
N ALA A 46 5.38 2.88 -3.62
CA ALA A 46 4.70 1.77 -2.95
C ALA A 46 5.62 0.54 -2.89
N LEU A 47 5.54 -0.22 -1.80
CA LEU A 47 6.32 -1.43 -1.57
C LEU A 47 5.37 -2.58 -1.24
N ASP A 48 5.29 -3.60 -2.09
CA ASP A 48 4.58 -4.84 -1.77
C ASP A 48 5.55 -5.88 -1.19
N THR A 49 5.37 -6.21 0.08
CA THR A 49 6.13 -7.27 0.78
C THR A 49 5.33 -8.56 0.93
N THR A 50 4.11 -8.61 0.38
CA THR A 50 3.19 -9.74 0.55
C THR A 50 3.29 -10.77 -0.57
N GLY A 51 3.63 -10.34 -1.79
CA GLY A 51 3.63 -11.20 -2.98
C GLY A 51 2.23 -11.61 -3.45
N ARG A 52 1.18 -10.95 -2.95
CA ARG A 52 -0.21 -11.26 -3.30
C ARG A 52 -0.64 -10.40 -4.49
N PRO A 53 -1.15 -10.98 -5.59
CA PRO A 53 -1.55 -10.22 -6.78
C PRO A 53 -2.53 -9.06 -6.51
N ALA A 54 -3.49 -9.27 -5.59
CA ALA A 54 -4.44 -8.21 -5.22
C ALA A 54 -3.76 -7.04 -4.49
N VAL A 55 -2.81 -7.32 -3.60
CA VAL A 55 -2.09 -6.28 -2.83
C VAL A 55 -1.18 -5.48 -3.75
N LEU A 56 -0.51 -6.14 -4.70
CA LEU A 56 0.30 -5.44 -5.69
C LEU A 56 -0.55 -4.56 -6.62
N ALA A 57 -1.77 -5.01 -6.98
CA ALA A 57 -2.71 -4.18 -7.74
C ALA A 57 -3.17 -2.95 -6.96
N ASP A 58 -3.51 -3.10 -5.68
CA ASP A 58 -3.86 -1.98 -4.80
C ASP A 58 -2.69 -1.02 -4.63
N ALA A 59 -1.47 -1.54 -4.45
CA ALA A 59 -0.26 -0.74 -4.31
C ALA A 59 -0.01 0.14 -5.55
N VAL A 60 -0.24 -0.39 -6.76
CA VAL A 60 -0.15 0.39 -8.01
C VAL A 60 -1.29 1.40 -8.12
N SER A 61 -2.51 1.02 -7.76
CA SER A 61 -3.68 1.90 -7.81
C SER A 61 -3.60 3.08 -6.82
N ALA A 62 -2.82 2.93 -5.76
CA ALA A 62 -2.61 3.97 -4.75
C ALA A 62 -1.47 4.95 -5.08
N LEU A 63 -0.79 4.81 -6.23
CA LEU A 63 0.29 5.69 -6.64
C LEU A 63 -0.22 7.01 -7.23
N ALA A 64 0.53 8.08 -7.02
CA ALA A 64 0.39 9.29 -7.79
C ALA A 64 0.92 9.10 -9.23
N VAL A 65 0.55 10.00 -10.15
CA VAL A 65 1.09 10.01 -11.52
C VAL A 65 2.61 10.13 -11.48
N GLY A 66 3.30 9.19 -12.13
CA GLY A 66 4.76 9.12 -12.15
C GLY A 66 5.39 8.42 -10.95
N GLY A 67 4.59 7.91 -10.01
CA GLY A 67 5.05 7.11 -8.87
C GLY A 67 5.54 5.72 -9.27
N ALA A 68 6.16 5.01 -8.33
CA ALA A 68 6.72 3.69 -8.56
C ALA A 68 6.29 2.65 -7.51
N ALA A 69 5.88 1.47 -7.98
CA ALA A 69 5.67 0.31 -7.13
C ALA A 69 6.86 -0.66 -7.23
N VAL A 70 7.30 -1.16 -6.08
CA VAL A 70 8.36 -2.17 -5.99
C VAL A 70 7.81 -3.42 -5.33
N ALA A 71 7.84 -4.54 -6.06
CA ALA A 71 7.51 -5.85 -5.53
C ALA A 71 8.74 -6.47 -4.85
N VAL A 72 8.67 -6.67 -3.55
CA VAL A 72 9.68 -7.36 -2.73
C VAL A 72 9.21 -8.76 -2.37
N GLY A 73 7.91 -8.91 -2.07
CA GLY A 73 7.29 -10.22 -1.87
C GLY A 73 7.19 -10.98 -3.19
N LEU A 74 7.62 -12.24 -3.21
CA LEU A 74 7.52 -13.12 -4.38
C LEU A 74 6.43 -14.17 -4.14
N GLY A 75 5.32 -14.03 -4.85
CA GLY A 75 4.24 -15.01 -4.88
C GLY A 75 3.86 -15.40 -6.31
N ALA A 76 3.00 -16.40 -6.45
CA ALA A 76 2.48 -16.82 -7.75
C ALA A 76 1.22 -16.01 -8.11
N GLY A 77 1.06 -15.72 -9.41
CA GLY A 77 -0.13 -15.08 -9.97
C GLY A 77 0.17 -13.84 -10.79
N VAL A 78 -0.88 -13.23 -11.36
CA VAL A 78 -0.78 -12.03 -12.20
C VAL A 78 -1.66 -10.94 -11.58
N PRO A 79 -1.10 -9.80 -11.12
CA PRO A 79 -1.89 -8.70 -10.59
C PRO A 79 -2.76 -8.11 -11.71
N GLN A 80 -3.98 -7.70 -11.37
CA GLN A 80 -4.86 -7.00 -12.30
C GLN A 80 -4.65 -5.50 -12.11
N ILE A 81 -3.87 -4.89 -13.00
CA ILE A 81 -3.54 -3.46 -12.96
C ILE A 81 -4.23 -2.79 -14.14
N ASP A 82 -5.06 -1.77 -13.86
CA ASP A 82 -5.57 -0.89 -14.91
C ASP A 82 -4.59 0.27 -15.09
N LEU A 83 -4.16 0.50 -16.33
CA LEU A 83 -3.20 1.55 -16.71
C LEU A 83 -3.88 2.71 -17.43
N ARG A 84 -5.21 2.71 -17.49
CA ARG A 84 -6.02 3.71 -18.20
C ARG A 84 -6.27 4.96 -17.38
#